data_AF-A0A4W5LLT1-F1
#
_entry.id   AF-A0A4W5LLT1-F1
#
_cell.length_a   1.000
_cell.length_b   1.000
_cell.length_c   1.000
_cell.angle_alpha   90.00
_cell.angle_beta   90.00
_cell.angle_gamma   90.00
#
_symmetry.space_group_name_H-M   'P 1'
#
loop_
_entity.id
_entity.type
_entity.pdbx_description
1 polymer ?
#
loop_
_entity_poly.entity_id
_entity_poly.type
_entity_poly.pdbx_seq_one_letter_code
_entity_poly.pdbx_strand_id
1 'polypeptide(L)'
;MAQVEVEEIIEQNKHLATLVDARREFLFRNINDFEDSHIDQLLALSMVWANNVFLGCRYSPDLLERMKEMAEGIVVEDAPVFKTRDEIMKNQKR
;
A
#
# COMPACT_ATOMS: atom_id res chain seq x y z
N MET A 1 -5.59 -11.65 -29.42
CA MET A 1 -5.42 -12.41 -28.16
C MET A 1 -4.32 -11.81 -27.31
N ALA A 2 -3.05 -11.85 -27.72
CA ALA A 2 -1.94 -11.30 -26.91
C ALA A 2 -2.09 -9.81 -26.50
N GLN A 3 -2.62 -8.95 -27.39
CA GLN A 3 -2.81 -7.54 -27.08
C GLN A 3 -3.92 -7.30 -26.03
N VAL A 4 -4.98 -8.11 -26.05
CA VAL A 4 -6.09 -8.05 -25.07
C VAL A 4 -5.60 -8.51 -23.70
N GLU A 5 -4.76 -9.54 -23.65
CA GLU A 5 -4.12 -10.04 -22.42
C GLU A 5 -3.22 -8.98 -21.75
N VAL A 6 -2.44 -8.23 -22.55
CA VAL A 6 -1.58 -7.17 -22.03
C VAL A 6 -2.39 -6.00 -21.47
N GLU A 7 -3.46 -5.59 -22.17
CA GLU A 7 -4.36 -4.53 -21.70
C GLU A 7 -5.08 -4.93 -20.40
N GLU A 8 -5.54 -6.18 -20.29
CA GLU A 8 -6.13 -6.71 -19.05
C GLU A 8 -5.14 -6.71 -17.88
N ILE A 9 -3.88 -7.11 -18.12
CA ILE A 9 -2.83 -7.09 -17.09
C ILE A 9 -2.52 -5.66 -16.65
N ILE A 10 -2.48 -4.70 -17.57
CA ILE A 10 -2.24 -3.29 -17.25
C ILE A 10 -3.39 -2.74 -16.42
N GLU A 11 -4.64 -3.02 -16.82
CA GLU A 11 -5.82 -2.55 -16.09
C GLU A 11 -5.88 -3.15 -14.68
N GLN A 12 -5.60 -4.45 -14.55
CA GLN A 12 -5.52 -5.13 -13.26
C GLN A 12 -4.42 -4.56 -12.35
N ASN A 13 -3.32 -4.08 -12.91
CA ASN A 13 -2.15 -3.58 -12.17
C ASN A 13 -2.04 -2.04 -12.15
N LYS A 14 -3.06 -1.32 -12.59
CA LYS A 14 -3.07 0.15 -12.65
C LYS A 14 -2.76 0.80 -11.29
N HIS A 15 -3.19 0.17 -10.20
CA HIS A 15 -2.90 0.57 -8.82
C HIS A 15 -1.40 0.52 -8.44
N LEU A 16 -0.57 -0.22 -9.18
CA LEU A 16 0.89 -0.22 -8.95
C LEU A 16 1.54 1.09 -9.42
N ALA A 17 0.91 1.83 -10.35
CA ALA A 17 1.38 3.15 -10.74
C ALA A 17 1.14 4.18 -9.62
N THR A 18 -0.03 4.15 -8.98
CA THR A 18 -0.35 5.04 -7.85
C THR A 18 0.51 4.75 -6.62
N LEU A 19 1.01 3.52 -6.47
CA LEU A 19 1.97 3.15 -5.42
C LEU A 19 3.24 3.99 -5.44
N VAL A 20 3.82 4.24 -6.62
CA VAL A 20 5.10 4.95 -6.74
C VAL A 20 4.95 6.40 -6.25
N ASP A 21 3.88 7.07 -6.67
CA ASP A 21 3.60 8.45 -6.27
C ASP A 21 3.26 8.54 -4.78
N ALA A 22 2.38 7.66 -4.29
CA ALA A 22 1.99 7.64 -2.88
C ALA A 22 3.16 7.32 -1.94
N ARG A 23 4.06 6.40 -2.34
CA ARG A 23 5.27 6.08 -1.56
C ARG A 23 6.25 7.25 -1.56
N ARG A 24 6.35 7.99 -2.68
CA ARG A 24 7.19 9.19 -2.75
C ARG A 24 6.67 10.29 -1.82
N GLU A 25 5.35 10.49 -1.79
CA GLU A 25 4.70 11.41 -0.85
C GLU A 25 4.94 11.01 0.61
N PHE A 26 4.82 9.71 0.91
CA PHE A 26 5.14 9.16 2.24
C PHE A 26 6.56 9.51 2.67
N LEU A 27 7.54 9.34 1.78
CA LEU A 27 8.93 9.67 2.07
C LEU A 27 9.11 11.18 2.33
N PHE A 28 8.60 12.05 1.44
CA PHE A 28 8.78 13.49 1.59
C PHE A 28 8.10 14.08 2.82
N ARG A 29 6.95 13.53 3.22
CA ARG A 29 6.25 13.96 4.43
C ARG A 29 7.09 13.70 5.68
N ASN A 30 7.74 12.53 5.73
CA ASN A 30 8.40 12.05 6.94
C ASN A 30 9.92 12.36 6.96
N ILE A 31 10.55 12.71 5.85
CA ILE A 31 12.02 12.84 5.77
C ILE A 31 12.63 13.83 6.78
N ASN A 32 11.89 14.87 7.17
CA ASN A 32 12.36 15.86 8.13
C ASN A 32 12.33 15.36 9.59
N ASP A 33 11.57 14.30 9.87
CA ASP A 33 11.45 13.70 11.20
C ASP A 33 12.51 12.62 11.44
N PHE A 34 13.34 12.33 10.43
CA PHE A 34 14.38 11.30 10.49
C PHE A 34 15.77 11.94 10.31
N GLU A 35 16.70 11.52 11.17
CA GLU A 35 18.11 11.81 10.97
C GLU A 35 18.67 11.02 9.78
N ASP A 36 19.76 11.51 9.18
CA ASP A 36 20.46 10.83 8.08
C ASP A 36 20.81 9.36 8.40
N SER A 37 21.14 9.07 9.67
CA SER A 37 21.44 7.74 10.20
C SER A 37 20.24 6.78 10.20
N HIS A 38 19.01 7.31 10.14
CA HIS A 38 17.76 6.56 10.20
C HIS A 38 16.98 6.57 8.86
N ILE A 39 17.59 7.05 7.77
CA ILE A 39 16.94 7.08 6.45
C ILE A 39 16.60 5.66 5.97
N ASP A 40 17.46 4.67 6.23
CA ASP A 40 17.18 3.27 5.89
C ASP A 40 15.93 2.74 6.62
N GLN A 41 15.71 3.21 7.86
CA GLN A 41 14.49 2.90 8.59
C GLN A 41 13.27 3.52 7.92
N LEU A 42 13.34 4.80 7.50
CA LEU A 42 12.25 5.45 6.77
C LEU A 42 11.95 4.74 5.45
N LEU A 43 12.97 4.33 4.71
CA LEU A 43 12.81 3.54 3.48
C LEU A 43 12.08 2.22 3.75
N ALA A 44 12.46 1.51 4.83
CA ALA A 44 11.79 0.28 5.23
C ALA A 44 10.32 0.53 5.63
N LEU A 45 10.03 1.59 6.38
CA LEU A 45 8.67 1.96 6.78
C LEU A 45 7.80 2.31 5.55
N SER A 46 8.35 3.03 4.57
CA SER A 46 7.65 3.32 3.31
C SER A 46 7.26 2.04 2.56
N MET A 47 8.11 1.00 2.63
CA MET A 47 7.85 -0.29 2.00
C MET A 47 6.81 -1.10 2.79
N VAL A 48 6.89 -1.11 4.12
CA VAL A 48 5.92 -1.76 5.01
C VAL A 48 4.52 -1.17 4.79
N TRP A 49 4.41 0.15 4.74
CA TRP A 49 3.17 0.83 4.45
C TRP A 49 2.63 0.44 3.07
N ALA A 50 3.46 0.50 2.03
CA ALA A 50 3.05 0.10 0.68
C ALA A 50 2.61 -1.39 0.61
N ASN A 51 3.33 -2.29 1.28
CA ASN A 51 2.95 -3.71 1.35
C ASN A 51 1.62 -3.91 2.06
N ASN A 52 1.32 -3.13 3.09
CA ASN A 52 0.03 -3.20 3.76
C ASN A 52 -1.11 -2.71 2.86
N VAL A 53 -0.95 -1.55 2.22
CA VAL A 53 -1.99 -0.89 1.43
C VAL A 53 -2.22 -1.57 0.09
N PHE A 54 -1.16 -1.98 -0.61
CA PHE A 54 -1.23 -2.47 -1.99
C PHE A 54 -1.05 -3.98 -2.14
N LEU A 55 -0.55 -4.68 -1.11
CA LEU A 55 -0.39 -6.15 -1.14
C LEU A 55 -1.16 -6.85 -0.02
N GLY A 56 -1.82 -6.09 0.86
CA GLY A 56 -2.63 -6.64 1.95
C GLY A 56 -1.82 -7.30 3.07
N CYS A 57 -0.51 -7.09 3.13
CA CYS A 57 0.34 -7.64 4.18
C CYS A 57 -0.11 -7.17 5.57
N ARG A 58 -0.01 -8.06 6.56
CA ARG A 58 -0.42 -7.78 7.95
C ARG A 58 0.82 -7.66 8.82
N TYR A 59 0.77 -6.70 9.75
CA TYR A 59 1.83 -6.41 10.71
C TYR A 59 1.23 -6.27 12.12
N SER A 60 2.07 -6.04 13.13
CA SER A 60 1.58 -5.79 14.48
C SER A 60 0.69 -4.55 14.54
N PRO A 61 -0.33 -4.52 15.42
CA PRO A 61 -1.22 -3.36 15.57
C PRO A 61 -0.45 -2.05 15.78
N ASP A 62 0.55 -2.06 16.66
CA ASP A 62 1.38 -0.88 16.97
C ASP A 62 2.11 -0.32 15.73
N LEU A 63 2.59 -1.21 14.85
CA LEU A 63 3.25 -0.79 13.61
C LEU A 63 2.23 -0.19 12.64
N LEU A 64 1.04 -0.78 12.54
CA LEU A 64 -0.02 -0.28 11.67
C LEU A 64 -0.56 1.08 12.13
N GLU A 65 -0.71 1.27 13.44
CA GLU A 65 -1.13 2.57 14.01
C GLU A 65 -0.10 3.65 13.70
N ARG A 66 1.19 3.38 13.92
CA ARG A 66 2.28 4.27 13.52
C ARG A 66 2.27 4.57 12.02
N MET A 67 2.08 3.56 11.16
CA MET A 67 2.02 3.77 9.71
C MET A 67 0.83 4.65 9.31
N LYS A 68 -0.30 4.52 10.01
CA LYS A 68 -1.50 5.33 9.77
C LYS A 68 -1.24 6.81 10.07
N GLU A 69 -0.53 7.11 11.16
CA GLU A 69 -0.12 8.48 11.50
C GLU A 69 0.87 9.04 10.47
N MET A 70 1.90 8.26 10.11
CA MET A 70 2.90 8.66 9.12
C MET A 70 2.33 8.89 7.72
N ALA A 71 1.24 8.21 7.38
CA ALA A 71 0.55 8.31 6.08
C ALA A 71 -0.69 9.22 6.10
N GLU A 72 -0.96 9.91 7.20
CA GLU A 72 -2.15 10.75 7.30
C GLU A 72 -2.21 11.78 6.16
N GLY A 73 -3.33 11.86 5.44
CA GLY A 73 -3.49 12.79 4.32
C GLY A 73 -2.92 12.34 2.98
N ILE A 74 -2.19 11.22 2.92
CA ILE A 74 -1.81 10.60 1.64
C ILE A 74 -3.03 9.89 1.06
N VAL A 75 -3.44 10.29 -0.14
CA VAL A 75 -4.62 9.72 -0.81
C VAL A 75 -4.16 8.67 -1.83
N VAL A 76 -4.60 7.43 -1.64
CA VAL A 76 -4.40 6.35 -2.61
C VAL A 76 -5.72 6.09 -3.32
N GLU A 77 -5.82 6.52 -4.57
CA GLU A 77 -6.95 6.20 -5.43
C GLU A 77 -6.90 4.71 -5.83
N ASP A 78 -8.07 4.09 -5.91
CA ASP A 78 -8.26 2.69 -6.33
C ASP A 78 -7.41 1.66 -5.56
N ALA A 79 -7.21 1.89 -4.25
CA ALA A 79 -6.49 0.94 -3.41
C ALA A 79 -7.17 -0.45 -3.44
N PRO A 80 -6.41 -1.54 -3.65
CA PRO A 80 -6.97 -2.88 -3.74
C PRO A 80 -7.64 -3.30 -2.43
N VAL A 81 -8.86 -3.84 -2.53
CA VAL A 81 -9.60 -4.33 -1.36
C VAL A 81 -9.28 -5.80 -1.11
N PHE A 82 -8.46 -6.07 -0.10
CA PHE A 82 -8.13 -7.44 0.32
C PHE A 82 -9.24 -8.02 1.19
N LYS A 83 -9.98 -8.99 0.65
CA LYS A 83 -10.94 -9.77 1.42
C LYS A 83 -10.28 -11.06 1.91
N THR A 84 -10.48 -11.38 3.18
CA THR A 84 -10.06 -12.67 3.72
C THR A 84 -10.96 -13.78 3.16
N ARG A 85 -10.46 -15.03 3.12
CA ARG A 85 -11.25 -16.19 2.70
C ARG A 85 -12.58 -16.27 3.48
N ASP A 86 -12.55 -16.00 4.77
CA ASP A 86 -13.72 -16.09 5.64
C ASP A 86 -14.75 -14.97 5.35
N GLU A 87 -14.30 -13.78 4.91
CA GLU A 87 -15.17 -12.71 4.40
C GLU A 87 -15.81 -13.05 3.05
N ILE A 88 -15.05 -13.72 2.17
CA ILE A 88 -15.57 -14.21 0.89
C ILE A 88 -16.65 -15.27 1.15
N MET A 89 -16.39 -16.22 2.06
CA MET A 89 -17.33 -17.29 2.42
C MET A 89 -18.60 -16.78 3.10
N LYS A 90 -18.54 -15.69 3.88
CA LYS A 90 -19.74 -15.05 4.45
C LYS A 90 -20.65 -14.43 3.38
N ASN A 91 -20.06 -13.85 2.33
CA ASN A 91 -20.82 -13.21 1.25
C ASN A 91 -21.48 -14.21 0.27
N GLN A 92 -21.05 -15.48 0.27
CA GLN A 92 -21.65 -16.55 -0.55
C GLN A 92 -22.88 -17.20 0.09
N LYS A 93 -23.18 -16.94 1.37
CA LYS A 93 -24.36 -17.52 2.06
C LYS A 93 -25.67 -16.77 1.79
N ARG A 94 -25.80 -16.09 0.65
CA ARG A 94 -27.00 -15.33 0.30
C ARG A 94 -27.70 -15.93 -0.92
#